data_AF-A0A1V3QMJ7-F1
#
_entry.id   AF-A0A1V3QMJ7-F1
#
_cell.length_a   1.000
_cell.length_b   1.000
_cell.length_c   1.000
_cell.angle_alpha   90.00
_cell.angle_beta   90.00
_cell.angle_gamma   90.00
#
_symmetry.space_group_name_H-M   'P 1'
#
loop_
_entity.id
_entity.type
_entity.pdbx_description
1 polymer ?
#
loop_
_entity_poly.entity_id
_entity_poly.type
_entity_poly.pdbx_seq_one_letter_code
_entity_poly.pdbx_strand_id
1 'polypeptide(L)'
;NYTNETNKKNLLKQLDKIGSIVFFDKPILNDLQVLNPDWITTGAYSVITSEITRNKKGHLNYNNLKEIFKDEKCLFANERIKLKYKEKDFQFILALMTDYDLCVPNPFEKDEYLVPCAFEGEKPLEFDKYKRESRQYRFQFESSFEMLIIYRFMARNISKCIKNGYWQSGIVIKDQHSDTFALVETNQHSKIIDFWIKGDNIRGLWEVLRRDIKDINSKYSLKYKEEILYSSKENRTPVFLSYDEMIDSLRNGVSTIAYHPTYRIRNIDVLKVIDNFEDSQKIINAMSKEGQVFNVKGDFITTGQTQIGGKNNVQNNYINTYANNTQIQELKDILEDFEDVSKDNKEWQENFSNALKELYRLEEANDQIDEKKSISKLQKFFNKAKEIKDWVAISVLPAEIATKGEKMIELCEKLFTSF
;
A
#
# COMPACT_ATOMS: atom_id res chain seq x y z
N ASN A 1 22.85 18.67 38.00
CA ASN A 1 24.21 18.55 37.42
C ASN A 1 24.16 18.54 35.91
N TYR A 2 24.29 19.72 35.28
CA TYR A 2 24.35 19.91 33.82
C TYR A 2 25.75 19.63 33.22
N THR A 3 26.66 19.01 33.99
CA THR A 3 28.05 18.72 33.62
C THR A 3 28.26 17.32 33.03
N ASN A 4 27.26 16.44 33.05
CA ASN A 4 27.37 15.11 32.43
C ASN A 4 27.09 15.21 30.93
N GLU A 5 28.08 14.84 30.09
CA GLU A 5 27.98 14.85 28.63
C GLU A 5 26.79 14.02 28.09
N THR A 6 26.44 12.92 28.75
CA THR A 6 25.26 12.11 28.38
C THR A 6 23.96 12.89 28.60
N ASN A 7 23.88 13.64 29.70
CA ASN A 7 22.69 14.44 30.02
C ASN A 7 22.57 15.65 29.08
N LYS A 8 23.69 16.29 28.72
CA LYS A 8 23.70 17.36 27.70
C LYS A 8 23.23 16.84 26.35
N LYS A 9 23.75 15.69 25.91
CA LYS A 9 23.37 15.06 24.64
C LYS A 9 21.89 14.67 24.61
N ASN A 10 21.37 14.15 25.72
CA ASN A 10 19.93 13.83 25.84
C ASN A 10 19.06 15.09 25.81
N LEU A 11 19.48 16.18 26.46
CA LEU A 11 18.80 17.47 26.38
C LEU A 11 18.80 18.02 24.94
N LEU A 12 19.94 17.98 24.26
CA LEU A 12 20.03 18.43 22.86
C LEU A 12 19.11 17.62 21.93
N LYS A 13 19.04 16.29 22.12
CA LYS A 13 18.07 15.43 21.42
C LYS A 13 16.61 15.78 21.74
N GLN A 14 16.32 16.22 22.96
CA GLN A 14 14.96 16.67 23.33
C GLN A 14 14.62 18.00 22.68
N LEU A 15 15.56 18.96 22.69
CA LEU A 15 15.39 20.28 22.05
C LEU A 15 15.26 20.16 20.51
N ASP A 16 15.96 19.20 19.92
CA ASP A 16 15.85 18.83 18.50
C ASP A 16 14.46 18.25 18.17
N LYS A 17 13.97 17.32 19.00
CA LYS A 17 12.63 16.72 18.83
C LYS A 17 11.49 17.74 18.90
N ILE A 18 11.62 18.80 19.71
CA ILE A 18 10.62 19.88 19.78
C ILE A 18 10.82 20.95 18.69
N GLY A 19 11.89 20.84 17.88
CA GLY A 19 12.18 21.77 16.77
C GLY A 19 12.77 23.11 17.20
N SER A 20 13.23 23.26 18.45
CA SER A 20 13.83 24.52 18.93
C SER A 20 15.25 24.73 18.42
N ILE A 21 15.97 23.64 18.17
CA ILE A 21 17.30 23.61 17.54
C ILE A 21 17.31 22.44 16.56
N VAL A 22 18.32 22.36 15.72
CA VAL A 22 18.66 21.11 15.04
C VAL A 22 19.98 20.58 15.62
N PHE A 23 20.00 19.34 16.10
CA PHE A 23 21.18 18.72 16.72
C PHE A 23 21.70 17.52 15.92
N PHE A 24 22.98 17.54 15.55
CA PHE A 24 23.62 16.44 14.81
C PHE A 24 24.72 15.76 15.61
N ASP A 25 24.58 14.45 15.76
CA ASP A 25 25.55 13.57 16.41
C ASP A 25 26.50 12.94 15.37
N LYS A 26 27.20 13.78 14.58
CA LYS A 26 28.12 13.34 13.53
C LYS A 26 29.50 14.00 13.65
N PRO A 27 30.61 13.24 13.53
CA PRO A 27 31.96 13.79 13.64
C PRO A 27 32.28 14.89 12.61
N ILE A 28 31.69 14.79 11.42
CA ILE A 28 31.91 15.76 10.33
C ILE A 28 31.28 17.13 10.61
N LEU A 29 30.47 17.24 11.67
CA LEU A 29 29.76 18.46 12.08
C LEU A 29 30.17 18.93 13.47
N ASN A 30 31.35 18.53 13.97
CA ASN A 30 31.81 18.83 15.34
C ASN A 30 31.78 20.32 15.70
N ASP A 31 31.99 21.21 14.72
CA ASP A 31 31.96 22.67 14.93
C ASP A 31 30.56 23.30 14.75
N LEU A 32 29.56 22.54 14.31
CA LEU A 32 28.19 22.99 13.98
C LEU A 32 27.12 22.03 14.54
N GLN A 33 27.37 21.44 15.70
CA GLN A 33 26.48 20.40 16.27
C GLN A 33 25.08 20.93 16.63
N VAL A 34 24.94 22.22 16.96
CA VAL A 34 23.67 22.86 17.32
C VAL A 34 23.42 24.04 16.40
N LEU A 35 22.29 24.04 15.71
CA LEU A 35 21.99 25.04 14.71
C LEU A 35 20.61 25.65 14.87
N ASN A 36 20.51 26.88 14.36
CA ASN A 36 19.25 27.57 14.20
C ASN A 36 18.46 26.91 13.04
N PRO A 37 17.25 26.36 13.29
CA PRO A 37 16.42 25.74 12.27
C PRO A 37 16.13 26.64 11.07
N ASP A 38 16.01 27.95 11.32
CA ASP A 38 15.76 28.98 10.31
C ASP A 38 16.90 29.07 9.28
N TRP A 39 18.15 29.06 9.75
CA TRP A 39 19.32 29.12 8.88
C TRP A 39 19.45 27.85 8.04
N ILE A 40 19.24 26.69 8.64
CA ILE A 40 19.27 25.41 7.93
C ILE A 40 18.21 25.37 6.83
N THR A 41 16.97 25.71 7.20
CA THR A 41 15.82 25.57 6.32
C THR A 41 15.96 26.52 5.14
N THR A 42 16.39 27.77 5.38
CA THR A 42 16.70 28.70 4.29
C THR A 42 17.84 28.20 3.40
N GLY A 43 18.89 27.58 3.96
CA GLY A 43 19.98 27.00 3.18
C GLY A 43 19.50 25.90 2.25
N ALA A 44 18.83 24.88 2.79
CA ALA A 44 18.28 23.77 2.01
C ALA A 44 17.24 24.23 0.98
N TYR A 45 16.32 25.12 1.37
CA TYR A 45 15.33 25.70 0.47
C TYR A 45 15.99 26.45 -0.68
N SER A 46 17.03 27.26 -0.40
CA SER A 46 17.78 27.98 -1.43
C SER A 46 18.41 27.04 -2.45
N VAL A 47 18.91 25.87 -2.04
CA VAL A 47 19.42 24.85 -2.97
C VAL A 47 18.29 24.27 -3.80
N ILE A 48 17.20 23.82 -3.17
CA ILE A 48 16.09 23.14 -3.84
C ILE A 48 15.41 24.06 -4.87
N THR A 49 15.20 25.33 -4.55
CA THR A 49 14.42 26.25 -5.39
C THR A 49 15.25 27.10 -6.34
N SER A 50 16.58 26.95 -6.36
CA SER A 50 17.42 27.77 -7.24
C SER A 50 17.17 27.49 -8.72
N GLU A 51 17.32 28.52 -9.54
CA GLU A 51 17.31 28.37 -11.00
C GLU A 51 18.44 27.46 -11.48
N ILE A 52 19.58 27.46 -10.80
CA ILE A 52 20.74 26.61 -11.13
C ILE A 52 20.36 25.14 -10.96
N THR A 53 19.75 24.77 -9.84
CA THR A 53 19.26 23.40 -9.59
C THR A 53 18.27 22.96 -10.65
N ARG A 54 17.35 23.84 -11.05
CA ARG A 54 16.39 23.56 -12.12
C ARG A 54 17.07 23.38 -13.47
N ASN A 55 17.92 24.33 -13.88
CA ASN A 55 18.61 24.32 -15.17
C ASN A 55 19.60 23.15 -15.30
N LYS A 56 20.16 22.70 -14.17
CA LYS A 56 21.01 21.51 -14.08
C LYS A 56 20.24 20.23 -13.83
N LYS A 57 18.90 20.27 -13.82
CA LYS A 57 18.03 19.09 -13.65
C LYS A 57 18.37 18.30 -12.39
N GLY A 58 18.68 19.00 -11.31
CA GLY A 58 19.07 18.42 -10.02
C GLY A 58 20.51 17.94 -9.90
N HIS A 59 21.36 18.08 -10.92
CA HIS A 59 22.78 17.74 -10.87
C HIS A 59 23.63 18.93 -10.40
N LEU A 60 24.12 18.87 -9.16
CA LEU A 60 24.83 19.98 -8.53
C LEU A 60 26.25 19.59 -8.14
N ASN A 61 27.23 20.38 -8.56
CA ASN A 61 28.59 20.31 -8.03
C ASN A 61 28.90 21.49 -7.09
N TYR A 62 30.11 21.48 -6.52
CA TYR A 62 30.55 22.51 -5.59
C TYR A 62 30.52 23.94 -6.17
N ASN A 63 30.84 24.10 -7.46
CA ASN A 63 30.80 25.41 -8.10
C ASN A 63 29.36 25.92 -8.25
N ASN A 64 28.40 25.03 -8.49
CA ASN A 64 26.99 25.40 -8.50
C ASN A 64 26.54 25.90 -7.12
N LEU A 65 27.01 25.29 -6.02
CA LEU A 65 26.70 25.78 -4.67
C LEU A 65 27.31 27.16 -4.40
N LYS A 66 28.54 27.43 -4.87
CA LYS A 66 29.14 28.78 -4.79
C LYS A 66 28.27 29.82 -5.47
N GLU A 67 27.71 29.48 -6.62
CA GLU A 67 26.86 30.37 -7.39
C GLU A 67 25.47 30.53 -6.74
N ILE A 68 24.85 29.43 -6.28
CA ILE A 68 23.59 29.46 -5.52
C ILE A 68 23.72 30.36 -4.30
N PHE A 69 24.82 30.27 -3.54
CA PHE A 69 25.03 31.03 -2.31
C PHE A 69 25.86 32.31 -2.47
N LYS A 70 26.08 32.77 -3.71
CA LYS A 70 26.86 33.99 -4.00
C LYS A 70 26.28 35.21 -3.29
N ASP A 71 24.96 35.36 -3.40
CA ASP A 71 24.21 36.45 -2.79
C ASP A 71 23.52 36.00 -1.49
N GLU A 72 23.28 36.96 -0.60
CA GLU A 72 22.57 36.72 0.66
C GLU A 72 21.15 36.19 0.42
N LYS A 73 20.68 35.32 1.33
CA LYS A 73 19.36 34.70 1.25
C LYS A 73 18.41 35.31 2.25
N CYS A 74 17.20 35.60 1.80
CA CYS A 74 16.10 35.97 2.68
C CYS A 74 15.77 34.80 3.60
N LEU A 75 15.64 35.07 4.89
CA LEU A 75 15.05 34.10 5.80
C LEU A 75 13.59 33.85 5.37
N PHE A 76 13.19 32.59 5.30
CA PHE A 76 11.86 32.21 4.84
C PHE A 76 10.74 32.80 5.71
N ALA A 77 10.92 32.80 7.04
CA ALA A 77 9.97 33.36 7.99
C ALA A 77 9.96 34.91 8.03
N ASN A 78 11.01 35.57 7.52
CA ASN A 78 11.12 37.02 7.55
C ASN A 78 12.13 37.55 6.49
N GLU A 79 11.61 38.03 5.37
CA GLU A 79 12.43 38.46 4.22
C GLU A 79 13.36 39.66 4.47
N ARG A 80 13.15 40.38 5.59
CA ARG A 80 14.03 41.47 6.03
C ARG A 80 15.33 40.96 6.62
N ILE A 81 15.36 39.72 7.10
CA ILE A 81 16.56 39.09 7.62
C ILE A 81 17.31 38.44 6.46
N LYS A 82 18.57 38.83 6.28
CA LYS A 82 19.47 38.30 5.26
C LYS A 82 20.48 37.36 5.91
N LEU A 83 20.67 36.20 5.30
CA LEU A 83 21.58 35.16 5.73
C LEU A 83 22.68 34.99 4.68
N LYS A 84 23.93 34.98 5.13
CA LYS A 84 25.10 34.75 4.28
C LYS A 84 25.67 33.37 4.56
N TYR A 85 25.92 32.61 3.50
CA TYR A 85 26.52 31.29 3.56
C TYR A 85 27.94 31.35 2.99
N LYS A 86 28.88 30.73 3.68
CA LYS A 86 30.28 30.63 3.28
C LYS A 86 30.58 29.25 2.74
N GLU A 87 31.69 29.12 2.03
CA GLU A 87 32.13 27.85 1.43
C GLU A 87 32.21 26.66 2.41
N LYS A 88 32.60 26.94 3.66
CA LYS A 88 32.64 25.93 4.74
C LYS A 88 31.26 25.42 5.16
N ASP A 89 30.20 26.18 4.87
CA ASP A 89 28.82 25.88 5.27
C ASP A 89 28.14 24.93 4.26
N PHE A 90 28.67 24.81 3.04
CA PHE A 90 28.01 24.06 1.97
C PHE A 90 27.96 22.56 2.24
N GLN A 91 29.07 21.99 2.71
CA GLN A 91 29.13 20.58 3.07
C GLN A 91 28.15 20.25 4.20
N PHE A 92 27.97 21.17 5.13
CA PHE A 92 26.99 21.05 6.21
C PHE A 92 25.56 20.97 5.64
N ILE A 93 25.19 21.91 4.76
CA ILE A 93 23.85 21.94 4.13
C ILE A 93 23.59 20.66 3.33
N LEU A 94 24.56 20.21 2.55
CA LEU A 94 24.44 18.96 1.78
C LEU A 94 24.30 17.73 2.67
N ALA A 95 25.08 17.64 3.75
CA ALA A 95 24.97 16.53 4.69
C ALA A 95 23.58 16.48 5.33
N LEU A 96 23.03 17.64 5.70
CA LEU A 96 21.69 17.75 6.23
C LEU A 96 20.63 17.35 5.19
N MET A 97 20.71 17.89 3.98
CA MET A 97 19.81 17.51 2.90
C MET A 97 19.87 16.00 2.63
N THR A 98 21.04 15.38 2.73
CA THR A 98 21.22 13.92 2.59
C THR A 98 20.52 13.16 3.72
N ASP A 99 20.63 13.60 4.97
CA ASP A 99 19.95 12.96 6.11
C ASP A 99 18.43 13.01 6.03
N TYR A 100 17.91 14.02 5.34
CA TYR A 100 16.49 14.12 5.04
C TYR A 100 16.11 13.48 3.70
N ASP A 101 16.97 12.74 3.01
CA ASP A 101 16.65 12.16 1.69
C ASP A 101 16.24 13.24 0.64
N LEU A 102 16.70 14.50 0.79
CA LEU A 102 16.40 15.60 -0.15
C LEU A 102 17.43 15.67 -1.28
N CYS A 103 18.66 15.23 -1.00
CA CYS A 103 19.68 15.02 -2.00
C CYS A 103 20.52 13.79 -1.65
N VAL A 104 21.44 13.41 -2.53
CA VAL A 104 22.35 12.29 -2.33
C VAL A 104 23.60 12.51 -3.18
N PRO A 105 24.80 12.09 -2.74
CA PRO A 105 25.97 12.04 -3.61
C PRO A 105 25.67 11.21 -4.86
N ASN A 106 26.06 11.68 -6.04
CA ASN A 106 25.88 10.92 -7.26
C ASN A 106 26.74 9.64 -7.21
N PRO A 107 26.14 8.43 -7.28
CA PRO A 107 26.91 7.18 -7.27
C PRO A 107 27.66 6.93 -8.59
N PHE A 108 27.36 7.69 -9.66
CA PHE A 108 27.90 7.51 -11.00
C PHE A 108 28.96 8.55 -11.37
N GLU A 109 28.94 9.73 -10.73
CA GLU A 109 29.85 10.84 -11.01
C GLU A 109 30.44 11.40 -9.72
N LYS A 110 31.75 11.62 -9.72
CA LYS A 110 32.46 12.10 -8.53
C LYS A 110 32.17 13.59 -8.31
N ASP A 111 32.11 14.00 -7.04
CA ASP A 111 31.97 15.40 -6.62
C ASP A 111 30.67 16.08 -7.12
N GLU A 112 29.65 15.28 -7.42
CA GLU A 112 28.32 15.71 -7.80
C GLU A 112 27.28 15.21 -6.78
N TYR A 113 26.24 16.00 -6.56
CA TYR A 113 25.06 15.67 -5.77
C TYR A 113 23.83 15.70 -6.66
N LEU A 114 22.90 14.81 -6.37
CA LEU A 114 21.63 14.68 -7.04
C LEU A 114 20.51 15.20 -6.15
N VAL A 115 19.65 16.06 -6.69
CA VAL A 115 18.45 16.61 -6.03
C VAL A 115 17.21 16.10 -6.78
N PRO A 116 16.61 14.97 -6.35
CA PRO A 116 15.60 14.28 -7.17
C PRO A 116 14.35 15.12 -7.49
N CYS A 117 13.96 16.05 -6.63
CA CYS A 117 12.80 16.91 -6.89
C CYS A 117 12.98 17.88 -8.06
N ALA A 118 14.21 18.04 -8.56
CA ALA A 118 14.55 18.86 -9.72
C ALA A 118 14.93 18.02 -10.95
N PHE A 119 14.80 16.69 -10.90
CA PHE A 119 14.97 15.87 -12.08
C PHE A 119 13.92 16.23 -13.13
N GLU A 120 14.31 16.11 -14.39
CA GLU A 120 13.43 16.32 -15.54
C GLU A 120 13.43 15.09 -16.43
N GLY A 121 12.48 15.06 -17.36
CA GLY A 121 12.35 14.01 -18.36
C GLY A 121 11.28 12.98 -18.01
N GLU A 122 10.73 12.40 -19.06
CA GLU A 122 9.84 11.26 -18.97
C GLU A 122 10.64 9.96 -18.86
N LYS A 123 9.95 8.88 -18.49
CA LYS A 123 10.54 7.56 -18.47
C LYS A 123 11.09 7.17 -19.86
N PRO A 124 12.35 6.69 -19.95
CA PRO A 124 12.86 6.06 -21.17
C PRO A 124 12.09 4.79 -21.57
N LEU A 125 11.72 4.68 -22.86
CA LEU A 125 10.88 3.58 -23.39
C LEU A 125 11.49 2.19 -23.16
N GLU A 126 12.82 2.08 -23.14
CA GLU A 126 13.52 0.80 -22.90
C GLU A 126 13.22 0.20 -21.53
N PHE A 127 12.71 0.98 -20.57
CA PHE A 127 12.37 0.50 -19.23
C PHE A 127 10.98 -0.13 -19.15
N ASP A 128 10.13 -0.02 -20.18
CA ASP A 128 8.87 -0.76 -20.23
C ASP A 128 9.07 -2.28 -20.25
N LYS A 129 10.27 -2.75 -20.60
CA LYS A 129 10.63 -4.17 -20.46
C LYS A 129 10.53 -4.68 -19.02
N TYR A 130 10.63 -3.82 -18.01
CA TYR A 130 10.49 -4.19 -16.59
C TYR A 130 9.03 -4.34 -16.15
N LYS A 131 8.06 -3.85 -16.95
CA LYS A 131 6.63 -4.09 -16.73
C LYS A 131 6.17 -5.47 -17.22
N ARG A 132 6.92 -6.09 -18.13
CA ARG A 132 6.60 -7.41 -18.68
C ARG A 132 6.97 -8.50 -17.67
N GLU A 133 6.04 -9.43 -17.45
CA GLU A 133 6.22 -10.60 -16.57
C GLU A 133 6.66 -10.23 -15.15
N SER A 134 6.23 -9.05 -14.68
CA SER A 134 6.47 -8.58 -13.32
C SER A 134 5.24 -8.73 -12.46
N ARG A 135 5.47 -8.83 -11.15
CA ARG A 135 4.43 -8.66 -10.15
C ARG A 135 4.27 -7.18 -9.90
N GLN A 136 3.02 -6.72 -9.80
CA GLN A 136 2.73 -5.30 -9.60
C GLN A 136 2.11 -5.04 -8.23
N TYR A 137 2.66 -4.05 -7.54
CA TYR A 137 2.17 -3.52 -6.27
C TYR A 137 1.91 -2.02 -6.39
N ARG A 138 0.91 -1.52 -5.68
CA ARG A 138 0.50 -0.13 -5.73
C ARG A 138 0.32 0.47 -4.34
N PHE A 139 0.84 1.68 -4.16
CA PHE A 139 0.41 2.58 -3.09
C PHE A 139 -0.55 3.62 -3.67
N GLN A 140 -1.79 3.63 -3.20
CA GLN A 140 -2.83 4.58 -3.59
C GLN A 140 -3.06 5.59 -2.46
N PHE A 141 -2.55 6.80 -2.62
CA PHE A 141 -2.70 7.90 -1.67
C PHE A 141 -4.07 8.57 -1.78
N GLU A 142 -4.54 9.17 -0.69
CA GLU A 142 -5.77 9.98 -0.68
C GLU A 142 -5.52 11.41 -1.18
N SER A 143 -4.29 11.90 -1.06
CA SER A 143 -3.85 13.25 -1.43
C SER A 143 -2.77 13.23 -2.53
N SER A 144 -2.69 14.31 -3.30
CA SER A 144 -1.78 14.46 -4.45
C SER A 144 -0.35 14.88 -4.04
N PHE A 145 0.21 14.20 -3.03
CA PHE A 145 1.54 14.45 -2.49
C PHE A 145 2.51 13.26 -2.67
N GLU A 146 2.16 12.33 -3.54
CA GLU A 146 2.98 11.16 -3.89
C GLU A 146 4.37 11.56 -4.42
N MET A 147 4.49 12.73 -5.07
CA MET A 147 5.79 13.23 -5.53
C MET A 147 6.75 13.53 -4.37
N LEU A 148 6.25 13.97 -3.20
CA LEU A 148 7.11 14.17 -2.02
C LEU A 148 7.74 12.85 -1.54
N ILE A 149 6.98 11.76 -1.70
CA ILE A 149 7.43 10.41 -1.34
C ILE A 149 8.40 9.90 -2.39
N ILE A 150 8.09 10.03 -3.69
CA ILE A 150 8.95 9.50 -4.76
C ILE A 150 10.34 10.15 -4.76
N TYR A 151 10.44 11.48 -4.57
CA TYR A 151 11.74 12.16 -4.59
C TYR A 151 12.68 11.65 -3.49
N ARG A 152 12.16 11.44 -2.29
CA ARG A 152 12.93 10.88 -1.17
C ARG A 152 13.24 9.41 -1.38
N PHE A 153 12.30 8.66 -1.92
CA PHE A 153 12.50 7.25 -2.25
C PHE A 153 13.63 7.07 -3.27
N MET A 154 13.66 7.94 -4.28
CA MET A 154 14.72 8.00 -5.27
C MET A 154 16.06 8.40 -4.64
N ALA A 155 16.13 9.46 -3.84
CA ALA A 155 17.37 9.85 -3.15
C ALA A 155 17.97 8.68 -2.36
N ARG A 156 17.13 7.93 -1.65
CA ARG A 156 17.54 6.78 -0.83
C ARG A 156 18.02 5.59 -1.65
N ASN A 157 17.43 5.36 -2.83
CA ASN A 157 17.68 4.15 -3.62
C ASN A 157 18.51 4.36 -4.89
N ILE A 158 18.94 5.59 -5.20
CA ILE A 158 19.68 5.89 -6.44
C ILE A 158 21.01 5.15 -6.55
N SER A 159 21.64 4.80 -5.42
CA SER A 159 22.86 4.00 -5.38
C SER A 159 22.68 2.56 -5.90
N LYS A 160 21.44 2.07 -5.90
CA LYS A 160 21.03 0.77 -6.45
C LYS A 160 20.41 0.89 -7.85
N CYS A 161 20.37 2.11 -8.40
CA CYS A 161 19.79 2.38 -9.70
C CYS A 161 20.65 1.78 -10.81
N ILE A 162 20.02 1.29 -11.88
CA ILE A 162 20.75 0.99 -13.11
C ILE A 162 21.25 2.30 -13.73
N LYS A 163 22.29 2.24 -14.56
CA LYS A 163 22.83 3.42 -15.24
C LYS A 163 21.72 4.15 -16.01
N ASN A 164 21.58 5.46 -15.78
CA ASN A 164 20.52 6.32 -16.34
C ASN A 164 19.08 5.84 -16.04
N GLY A 165 18.92 5.01 -15.01
CA GLY A 165 17.65 4.38 -14.65
C GLY A 165 16.68 5.27 -13.88
N TYR A 166 16.80 6.60 -13.94
CA TYR A 166 15.97 7.52 -13.16
C TYR A 166 15.55 8.72 -14.01
N TRP A 167 14.36 9.26 -13.72
CA TRP A 167 13.76 10.43 -14.37
C TRP A 167 12.90 11.19 -13.35
N GLN A 168 12.17 12.23 -13.75
CA GLN A 168 11.42 13.08 -12.81
C GLN A 168 10.50 12.31 -11.86
N SER A 169 9.87 11.24 -12.32
CA SER A 169 8.78 10.57 -11.59
C SER A 169 9.03 9.09 -11.35
N GLY A 170 10.27 8.61 -11.48
CA GLY A 170 10.54 7.20 -11.27
C GLY A 170 11.99 6.77 -11.42
N ILE A 171 12.21 5.50 -11.08
CA ILE A 171 13.52 4.88 -10.94
C ILE A 171 13.44 3.37 -11.25
N VAL A 172 14.51 2.82 -11.80
CA VAL A 172 14.73 1.38 -11.96
C VAL A 172 15.86 0.93 -11.06
N ILE A 173 15.53 0.11 -10.08
CA ILE A 173 16.42 -0.42 -9.06
C ILE A 173 16.80 -1.86 -9.42
N LYS A 174 18.07 -2.21 -9.24
CA LYS A 174 18.56 -3.58 -9.32
C LYS A 174 18.95 -4.07 -7.91
N ASP A 175 18.52 -5.28 -7.56
CA ASP A 175 19.01 -5.95 -6.35
C ASP A 175 20.51 -6.23 -6.45
N GLN A 176 21.23 -6.08 -5.33
CA GLN A 176 22.70 -6.22 -5.32
C GLN A 176 23.15 -7.68 -5.42
N HIS A 177 22.28 -8.63 -5.03
CA HIS A 177 22.64 -10.03 -4.84
C HIS A 177 21.90 -10.99 -5.78
N SER A 178 21.00 -10.50 -6.63
CA SER A 178 20.21 -11.31 -7.56
C SER A 178 19.88 -10.56 -8.85
N ASP A 179 19.39 -11.28 -9.86
CA ASP A 179 18.86 -10.66 -11.08
C ASP A 179 17.41 -10.18 -10.91
N THR A 180 17.17 -9.46 -9.81
CA THR A 180 15.87 -8.88 -9.48
C THR A 180 15.88 -7.39 -9.74
N PHE A 181 14.83 -6.90 -10.40
CA PHE A 181 14.65 -5.51 -10.75
C PHE A 181 13.31 -4.99 -10.27
N ALA A 182 13.28 -3.74 -9.85
CA ALA A 182 12.08 -3.01 -9.54
C ALA A 182 12.01 -1.72 -10.36
N LEU A 183 10.99 -1.59 -11.20
CA LEU A 183 10.59 -0.31 -11.77
C LEU A 183 9.59 0.34 -10.80
N VAL A 184 9.90 1.55 -10.36
CA VAL A 184 9.05 2.33 -9.45
C VAL A 184 8.74 3.65 -10.11
N GLU A 185 7.46 3.96 -10.31
CA GLU A 185 7.07 5.21 -10.96
C GLU A 185 5.76 5.77 -10.40
N THR A 186 5.58 7.06 -10.60
CA THR A 186 4.35 7.81 -10.36
C THR A 186 4.09 8.75 -11.54
N ASN A 187 2.88 9.27 -11.64
CA ASN A 187 2.56 10.43 -12.47
C ASN A 187 2.10 11.57 -11.57
N GLN A 188 2.40 12.81 -11.97
CA GLN A 188 2.01 14.00 -11.23
C GLN A 188 0.49 14.01 -10.97
N HIS A 189 0.13 14.14 -9.70
CA HIS A 189 -1.25 14.20 -9.22
C HIS A 189 -2.08 12.92 -9.42
N SER A 190 -1.44 11.81 -9.80
CA SER A 190 -2.11 10.49 -9.90
C SER A 190 -2.49 9.93 -8.54
N LYS A 191 -1.84 10.40 -7.46
CA LYS A 191 -1.93 9.83 -6.11
C LYS A 191 -1.46 8.38 -6.04
N ILE A 192 -0.72 7.90 -7.05
CA ILE A 192 -0.30 6.50 -7.17
C ILE A 192 1.20 6.43 -7.17
N ILE A 193 1.76 5.43 -6.50
CA ILE A 193 3.12 4.94 -6.75
C ILE A 193 3.01 3.46 -7.09
N ASP A 194 3.39 3.11 -8.31
CA ASP A 194 3.39 1.73 -8.80
C ASP A 194 4.79 1.12 -8.75
N PHE A 195 4.83 -0.16 -8.41
CA PHE A 195 6.01 -1.00 -8.35
C PHE A 195 5.81 -2.19 -9.27
N TRP A 196 6.70 -2.37 -10.25
CA TRP A 196 6.80 -3.59 -11.05
C TRP A 196 8.08 -4.32 -10.68
N ILE A 197 7.96 -5.51 -10.12
CA ILE A 197 9.10 -6.27 -9.61
C ILE A 197 9.18 -7.63 -10.31
N LYS A 198 10.37 -7.96 -10.83
CA LYS A 198 10.64 -9.24 -11.50
C LYS A 198 12.04 -9.75 -11.21
N GLY A 199 12.22 -11.06 -11.27
CA GLY A 199 13.48 -11.76 -11.02
C GLY A 199 13.36 -12.79 -9.90
N ASP A 200 14.51 -13.25 -9.39
CA ASP A 200 14.56 -14.42 -8.51
C ASP A 200 14.18 -14.11 -7.05
N ASN A 201 14.48 -12.89 -6.58
CA ASN A 201 14.34 -12.48 -5.18
C ASN A 201 13.32 -11.33 -5.01
N ILE A 202 12.14 -11.49 -5.61
CA ILE A 202 11.06 -10.49 -5.56
C ILE A 202 10.73 -10.11 -4.12
N ARG A 203 10.52 -11.10 -3.24
CA ARG A 203 10.09 -10.87 -1.84
C ARG A 203 11.13 -10.08 -1.06
N GLY A 204 12.41 -10.45 -1.19
CA GLY A 204 13.50 -9.78 -0.48
C GLY A 204 13.68 -8.33 -0.93
N LEU A 205 13.66 -8.06 -2.24
CA LEU A 205 13.73 -6.69 -2.74
C LEU A 205 12.49 -5.88 -2.34
N TRP A 206 11.30 -6.45 -2.50
CA TRP A 206 10.04 -5.80 -2.15
C TRP A 206 9.98 -5.36 -0.69
N GLU A 207 10.36 -6.23 0.25
CA GLU A 207 10.33 -5.92 1.68
C GLU A 207 11.15 -4.65 2.01
N VAL A 208 12.32 -4.52 1.38
CA VAL A 208 13.18 -3.34 1.53
C VAL A 208 12.51 -2.09 0.97
N LEU A 209 11.99 -2.17 -0.26
CA LEU A 209 11.37 -1.01 -0.93
C LEU A 209 10.06 -0.57 -0.27
N ARG A 210 9.24 -1.53 0.18
CA ARG A 210 8.01 -1.28 0.94
C ARG A 210 8.34 -0.55 2.23
N ARG A 211 9.35 -1.01 2.98
CA ARG A 211 9.81 -0.35 4.20
C ARG A 211 10.28 1.07 3.92
N ASP A 212 11.03 1.30 2.84
CA ASP A 212 11.47 2.65 2.48
C ASP A 212 10.29 3.61 2.26
N ILE A 213 9.25 3.20 1.52
CA ILE A 213 8.04 4.02 1.35
C ILE A 213 7.36 4.31 2.68
N LYS A 214 7.20 3.29 3.54
CA LYS A 214 6.58 3.44 4.87
C LYS A 214 7.38 4.39 5.77
N ASP A 215 8.69 4.24 5.80
CA ASP A 215 9.60 5.06 6.61
C ASP A 215 9.59 6.51 6.13
N ILE A 216 9.56 6.74 4.82
CA ILE A 216 9.44 8.09 4.25
C ILE A 216 8.08 8.69 4.60
N ASN A 217 6.99 7.94 4.42
CA ASN A 217 5.64 8.43 4.68
C ASN A 217 5.38 8.68 6.17
N SER A 218 6.06 7.98 7.08
CA SER A 218 5.90 8.20 8.53
C SER A 218 6.19 9.66 8.94
N LYS A 219 7.06 10.37 8.20
CA LYS A 219 7.38 11.79 8.39
C LYS A 219 6.20 12.73 8.04
N TYR A 220 5.27 12.27 7.21
CA TYR A 220 4.15 13.06 6.67
C TYR A 220 2.78 12.59 7.14
N SER A 221 2.67 11.32 7.55
CA SER A 221 1.42 10.67 7.92
C SER A 221 0.33 10.74 6.84
N LEU A 222 0.71 10.71 5.55
CA LEU A 222 -0.27 10.67 4.46
C LEU A 222 -1.03 9.34 4.52
N LYS A 223 -2.33 9.40 4.26
CA LYS A 223 -3.19 8.23 4.15
C LYS A 223 -3.03 7.60 2.77
N TYR A 224 -2.87 6.28 2.75
CA TYR A 224 -2.76 5.49 1.55
C TYR A 224 -3.35 4.10 1.76
N LYS A 225 -3.71 3.45 0.66
CA LYS A 225 -4.03 2.03 0.58
C LYS A 225 -2.91 1.30 -0.14
N GLU A 226 -2.73 0.03 0.22
CA GLU A 226 -1.80 -0.86 -0.45
C GLU A 226 -2.57 -1.88 -1.27
N GLU A 227 -2.17 -2.12 -2.52
CA GLU A 227 -2.91 -2.97 -3.45
C GLU A 227 -1.97 -3.87 -4.26
N ILE A 228 -2.43 -5.09 -4.56
CA ILE A 228 -1.71 -6.10 -5.34
C ILE A 228 -2.46 -6.35 -6.64
N LEU A 229 -1.76 -6.31 -7.77
CA LEU A 229 -2.34 -6.70 -9.05
C LEU A 229 -2.65 -8.21 -9.05
N TYR A 230 -3.90 -8.54 -9.31
CA TYR A 230 -4.42 -9.89 -9.41
C TYR A 230 -5.02 -10.14 -10.79
N SER A 231 -4.73 -11.31 -11.33
CA SER A 231 -5.31 -11.79 -12.58
C SER A 231 -5.78 -13.23 -12.38
N SER A 232 -7.03 -13.50 -12.74
CA SER A 232 -7.62 -14.84 -12.74
C SER A 232 -8.14 -15.17 -14.13
N LYS A 233 -8.35 -16.46 -14.41
CA LYS A 233 -8.95 -16.91 -15.69
C LYS A 233 -10.37 -16.37 -15.91
N GLU A 234 -11.09 -16.10 -14.81
CA GLU A 234 -12.45 -15.55 -14.85
C GLU A 234 -12.46 -14.05 -15.20
N ASN A 235 -11.38 -13.33 -14.88
CA ASN A 235 -11.31 -11.90 -15.10
C ASN A 235 -10.54 -11.57 -16.39
N ARG A 236 -11.25 -11.00 -17.38
CA ARG A 236 -10.65 -10.59 -18.66
C ARG A 236 -9.60 -9.48 -18.49
N THR A 237 -9.69 -8.69 -17.42
CA THR A 237 -8.80 -7.57 -17.13
C THR A 237 -8.23 -7.67 -15.72
N PRO A 238 -6.91 -7.59 -15.52
CA PRO A 238 -6.31 -7.57 -14.19
C PRO A 238 -6.92 -6.48 -13.28
N VAL A 239 -7.04 -6.77 -11.97
CA VAL A 239 -7.59 -5.84 -10.97
C VAL A 239 -6.63 -5.67 -9.80
N PHE A 240 -6.78 -4.59 -9.04
CA PHE A 240 -5.99 -4.33 -7.84
C PHE A 240 -6.76 -4.72 -6.58
N LEU A 241 -6.33 -5.78 -5.91
CA LEU A 241 -6.93 -6.23 -4.64
C LEU A 241 -6.28 -5.52 -3.46
N SER A 242 -7.07 -5.14 -2.46
CA SER A 242 -6.57 -4.52 -1.23
C SER A 242 -5.70 -5.49 -0.44
N TYR A 243 -4.45 -5.10 -0.16
CA TYR A 243 -3.54 -5.90 0.66
C TYR A 243 -4.10 -6.08 2.09
N ASP A 244 -4.66 -5.02 2.68
CA ASP A 244 -5.22 -5.08 4.03
C ASP A 244 -6.42 -6.03 4.09
N GLU A 245 -7.26 -6.07 3.06
CA GLU A 245 -8.38 -7.03 2.98
C GLU A 245 -7.88 -8.47 2.92
N MET A 246 -6.78 -8.74 2.21
CA MET A 246 -6.17 -10.07 2.17
C MET A 246 -5.64 -10.47 3.56
N ILE A 247 -4.94 -9.58 4.23
CA ILE A 247 -4.41 -9.82 5.58
C ILE A 247 -5.54 -10.00 6.60
N ASP A 248 -6.57 -9.16 6.55
CA ASP A 248 -7.72 -9.29 7.45
C ASP A 248 -8.53 -10.55 7.17
N SER A 249 -8.63 -10.99 5.90
CA SER A 249 -9.22 -12.28 5.56
C SER A 249 -8.46 -13.42 6.24
N LEU A 250 -7.12 -13.43 6.13
CA LEU A 250 -6.30 -14.41 6.84
C LEU A 250 -6.53 -14.34 8.35
N ARG A 251 -6.47 -13.17 8.99
CA ARG A 251 -6.72 -13.01 10.44
C ARG A 251 -8.06 -13.57 10.89
N ASN A 252 -9.06 -13.56 10.02
CA ASN A 252 -10.39 -14.11 10.25
C ASN A 252 -10.51 -15.60 9.91
N GLY A 253 -9.40 -16.28 9.59
CA GLY A 253 -9.35 -17.70 9.21
C GLY A 253 -9.80 -17.96 7.77
N VAL A 254 -9.95 -16.92 6.94
CA VAL A 254 -10.44 -17.02 5.56
C VAL A 254 -9.26 -17.08 4.59
N SER A 255 -9.02 -18.27 4.03
CA SER A 255 -7.98 -18.50 3.00
C SER A 255 -8.49 -18.36 1.56
N THR A 256 -9.81 -18.40 1.38
CA THR A 256 -10.47 -18.20 0.09
C THR A 256 -11.62 -17.20 0.25
N ILE A 257 -11.60 -16.12 -0.52
CA ILE A 257 -12.72 -15.19 -0.61
C ILE A 257 -13.65 -15.71 -1.71
N ALA A 258 -14.79 -16.26 -1.29
CA ALA A 258 -15.81 -16.82 -2.18
C ALA A 258 -16.26 -15.82 -3.25
N TYR A 259 -16.44 -14.55 -2.87
CA TYR A 259 -16.85 -13.48 -3.78
C TYR A 259 -16.34 -12.09 -3.36
N HIS A 260 -15.75 -11.38 -4.32
CA HIS A 260 -15.33 -10.00 -4.17
C HIS A 260 -16.30 -9.06 -4.90
N PRO A 261 -17.12 -8.26 -4.18
CA PRO A 261 -18.23 -7.51 -4.78
C PRO A 261 -17.78 -6.45 -5.78
N THR A 262 -16.72 -5.70 -5.46
CA THR A 262 -16.25 -4.59 -6.31
C THR A 262 -15.79 -5.04 -7.69
N TYR A 263 -15.18 -6.22 -7.78
CA TYR A 263 -14.62 -6.74 -9.03
C TYR A 263 -15.41 -7.90 -9.60
N ARG A 264 -16.43 -8.38 -8.87
CA ARG A 264 -17.27 -9.54 -9.21
C ARG A 264 -16.47 -10.80 -9.51
N ILE A 265 -15.43 -11.04 -8.72
CA ILE A 265 -14.54 -12.19 -8.87
C ILE A 265 -14.87 -13.22 -7.81
N ARG A 266 -14.92 -14.49 -8.21
CA ARG A 266 -15.16 -15.61 -7.32
C ARG A 266 -13.85 -16.30 -6.95
N ASN A 267 -13.86 -17.06 -5.85
CA ASN A 267 -12.80 -17.99 -5.49
C ASN A 267 -11.38 -17.36 -5.46
N ILE A 268 -11.24 -16.20 -4.82
CA ILE A 268 -9.92 -15.57 -4.69
C ILE A 268 -9.13 -16.31 -3.63
N ASP A 269 -8.04 -16.96 -4.05
CA ASP A 269 -7.07 -17.58 -3.16
C ASP A 269 -6.18 -16.49 -2.52
N VAL A 270 -6.47 -16.21 -1.25
CA VAL A 270 -5.82 -15.12 -0.48
C VAL A 270 -4.33 -15.39 -0.33
N LEU A 271 -3.94 -16.65 -0.15
CA LEU A 271 -2.55 -17.04 0.02
C LEU A 271 -1.76 -16.81 -1.27
N LYS A 272 -2.32 -17.21 -2.43
CA LYS A 272 -1.68 -16.93 -3.73
C LYS A 272 -1.51 -15.44 -4.00
N VAL A 273 -2.47 -14.61 -3.61
CA VAL A 273 -2.36 -13.15 -3.75
C VAL A 273 -1.19 -12.62 -2.92
N ILE A 274 -1.12 -13.02 -1.65
CA ILE A 274 -0.06 -12.60 -0.71
C ILE A 274 1.31 -13.14 -1.16
N ASP A 275 1.37 -14.38 -1.66
CA ASP A 275 2.60 -15.04 -2.08
C ASP A 275 3.32 -14.34 -3.25
N ASN A 276 2.63 -13.44 -3.94
CA ASN A 276 3.23 -12.53 -4.91
C ASN A 276 4.30 -11.63 -4.30
N PHE A 277 4.20 -11.26 -3.03
CA PHE A 277 5.09 -10.26 -2.43
C PHE A 277 5.62 -10.67 -1.05
N GLU A 278 4.93 -11.54 -0.34
CA GLU A 278 5.30 -11.99 1.00
C GLU A 278 5.26 -13.51 1.10
N ASP A 279 5.71 -14.04 2.23
CA ASP A 279 5.64 -15.46 2.52
C ASP A 279 4.38 -15.74 3.34
N SER A 280 3.36 -16.28 2.68
CA SER A 280 2.06 -16.52 3.30
C SER A 280 2.15 -17.47 4.51
N GLN A 281 3.09 -18.42 4.49
CA GLN A 281 3.32 -19.37 5.59
C GLN A 281 3.95 -18.69 6.80
N LYS A 282 4.90 -17.78 6.59
CA LYS A 282 5.45 -16.97 7.70
C LYS A 282 4.37 -16.14 8.37
N ILE A 283 3.46 -15.57 7.59
CA ILE A 283 2.33 -14.78 8.09
C ILE A 283 1.39 -15.66 8.94
N ILE A 284 0.96 -16.82 8.42
CA ILE A 284 0.11 -17.77 9.16
C ILE A 284 0.78 -18.22 10.46
N ASN A 285 2.07 -18.56 10.41
CA ASN A 285 2.82 -19.02 11.58
C ASN A 285 2.95 -17.93 12.65
N ALA A 286 3.12 -16.67 12.25
CA ALA A 286 3.14 -15.54 13.17
C ALA A 286 1.76 -15.36 13.85
N MET A 287 0.68 -15.38 13.06
CA MET A 287 -0.68 -15.22 13.58
C MET A 287 -1.11 -16.39 14.47
N SER A 288 -0.69 -17.62 14.16
CA SER A 288 -0.96 -18.80 14.99
C SER A 288 -0.31 -18.70 16.37
N LYS A 289 0.88 -18.09 16.46
CA LYS A 289 1.55 -17.81 17.76
C LYS A 289 0.81 -16.77 18.59
N GLU A 290 0.03 -15.89 17.95
CA GLU A 290 -0.82 -14.88 18.61
C GLU A 290 -2.18 -15.45 19.07
N GLY A 291 -2.39 -16.77 18.94
CA GLY A 291 -3.60 -17.45 19.42
C GLY A 291 -4.77 -17.43 18.44
N GLN A 292 -4.56 -17.03 17.18
CA GLN A 292 -5.56 -17.15 16.13
C GLN A 292 -5.59 -18.59 15.58
N VAL A 293 -6.77 -19.23 15.58
CA VAL A 293 -6.96 -20.58 15.05
C VAL A 293 -7.25 -20.49 13.56
N PHE A 294 -6.38 -21.08 12.74
CA PHE A 294 -6.56 -21.17 11.29
C PHE A 294 -7.02 -22.57 10.90
N ASN A 295 -8.22 -22.69 10.34
CA ASN A 295 -8.59 -23.88 9.57
C ASN A 295 -8.11 -23.70 8.14
N VAL A 296 -6.80 -23.85 7.90
CA VAL A 296 -6.28 -23.95 6.54
C VAL A 296 -6.57 -25.36 6.03
N LYS A 297 -7.74 -25.56 5.42
CA LYS A 297 -7.98 -26.73 4.56
C LYS A 297 -7.85 -26.31 3.10
N GLY A 298 -6.61 -26.32 2.65
CA GLY A 298 -6.19 -26.34 1.26
C GLY A 298 -4.90 -27.13 1.21
N ASP A 299 -4.81 -28.12 0.31
CA ASP A 299 -3.76 -29.13 0.23
C ASP A 299 -2.34 -28.59 0.47
N PHE A 300 -1.79 -28.82 1.66
CA PHE A 300 -0.36 -28.76 1.92
C PHE A 300 0.06 -30.06 2.61
N ILE A 301 0.76 -30.91 1.85
CA ILE A 301 1.52 -32.03 2.39
C ILE A 301 2.68 -31.44 3.19
N THR A 302 2.51 -31.25 4.50
CA THR A 302 3.63 -31.12 5.42
C THR A 302 4.05 -32.51 5.88
N THR A 303 5.04 -33.07 5.20
CA THR A 303 5.84 -34.17 5.75
C THR A 303 6.56 -33.66 7.00
N GLY A 304 6.07 -34.06 8.17
CA GLY A 304 6.67 -33.76 9.47
C GLY A 304 5.78 -34.24 10.60
N GLN A 305 6.09 -35.44 11.11
CA GLN A 305 5.36 -36.19 12.14
C GLN A 305 4.86 -35.34 13.33
N THR A 306 3.63 -35.58 13.77
CA THR A 306 3.35 -36.29 15.04
C THR A 306 1.88 -36.76 15.03
N GLN A 307 1.67 -38.06 14.81
CA GLN A 307 0.42 -38.72 15.19
C GLN A 307 0.41 -38.85 16.71
N ILE A 308 -0.58 -38.22 17.36
CA ILE A 308 -0.99 -38.59 18.71
C ILE A 308 -2.44 -39.08 18.61
N GLY A 309 -2.61 -40.37 18.87
CA GLY A 309 -3.88 -41.06 18.77
C GLY A 309 -4.90 -40.55 19.81
N GLY A 310 -6.11 -40.30 19.33
CA GLY A 310 -7.32 -40.14 20.12
C GLY A 310 -8.49 -40.70 19.32
N LYS A 311 -9.20 -41.66 19.89
CA LYS A 311 -10.36 -42.34 19.29
C LYS A 311 -11.46 -41.31 18.95
N ASN A 312 -11.83 -41.28 17.66
CA ASN A 312 -13.09 -40.82 17.03
C ASN A 312 -12.84 -39.99 15.77
N ASN A 313 -12.29 -40.60 14.71
CA ASN A 313 -12.51 -40.09 13.36
C ASN A 313 -13.89 -40.57 12.89
N VAL A 314 -14.93 -39.89 13.35
CA VAL A 314 -16.14 -39.75 12.52
C VAL A 314 -15.75 -38.68 11.50
N GLN A 315 -15.45 -39.09 10.26
CA GLN A 315 -15.51 -38.16 9.14
C GLN A 315 -16.97 -37.70 9.07
N ASN A 316 -17.29 -36.58 9.70
CA ASN A 316 -18.52 -35.86 9.42
C ASN A 316 -18.40 -35.38 7.98
N ASN A 317 -18.90 -36.18 7.04
CA ASN A 317 -19.13 -35.74 5.67
C ASN A 317 -20.30 -34.75 5.72
N TYR A 318 -19.99 -33.50 6.02
CA TYR A 318 -20.92 -32.40 5.83
C TYR A 318 -21.20 -32.30 4.32
N ILE A 319 -22.47 -32.48 3.95
CA ILE A 319 -22.93 -32.36 2.58
C ILE A 319 -23.56 -30.98 2.45
N ASN A 320 -22.91 -30.09 1.73
CA ASN A 320 -23.46 -28.77 1.45
C ASN A 320 -24.58 -28.88 0.40
N THR A 321 -25.83 -28.81 0.85
CA THR A 321 -27.02 -28.86 -0.03
C THR A 321 -27.22 -27.58 -0.85
N TYR A 322 -26.45 -26.52 -0.57
CA TYR A 322 -26.52 -25.24 -1.28
C TYR A 322 -25.54 -25.14 -2.46
N ALA A 323 -24.49 -25.98 -2.51
CA ALA A 323 -23.40 -25.94 -3.49
C ALA A 323 -23.82 -26.06 -4.97
N ASN A 324 -25.05 -26.50 -5.26
CA ASN A 324 -25.61 -26.62 -6.61
C ASN A 324 -27.11 -26.27 -6.64
N ASN A 325 -27.58 -25.43 -5.71
CA ASN A 325 -28.98 -25.11 -5.60
C ASN A 325 -29.38 -24.03 -6.63
N THR A 326 -30.30 -24.37 -7.54
CA THR A 326 -30.77 -23.45 -8.59
C THR A 326 -31.43 -22.19 -8.03
N GLN A 327 -32.08 -22.27 -6.86
CA GLN A 327 -32.66 -21.11 -6.18
C GLN A 327 -31.58 -20.18 -5.62
N ILE A 328 -30.45 -20.72 -5.17
CA ILE A 328 -29.29 -19.91 -4.74
C ILE A 328 -28.71 -19.17 -5.95
N GLN A 329 -28.59 -19.84 -7.10
CA GLN A 329 -28.11 -19.17 -8.31
C GLN A 329 -29.06 -18.07 -8.77
N GLU A 330 -30.36 -18.35 -8.81
CA GLU A 330 -31.37 -17.36 -9.18
C GLU A 330 -31.41 -16.17 -8.21
N LEU A 331 -31.21 -16.41 -6.91
CA LEU A 331 -31.14 -15.36 -5.90
C LEU A 331 -29.88 -14.49 -6.06
N LYS A 332 -28.74 -15.09 -6.42
CA LYS A 332 -27.52 -14.35 -6.76
C LYS A 332 -27.73 -13.45 -7.97
N ASP A 333 -28.30 -13.97 -9.06
CA ASP A 333 -28.56 -13.21 -10.28
C ASP A 333 -29.44 -11.98 -9.97
N ILE A 334 -30.49 -12.18 -9.18
CA ILE A 334 -31.37 -11.08 -8.74
C ILE A 334 -30.59 -10.05 -7.90
N LEU A 335 -29.80 -10.50 -6.92
CA LEU A 335 -29.05 -9.59 -6.06
C LEU A 335 -27.94 -8.83 -6.81
N GLU A 336 -27.33 -9.42 -7.85
CA GLU A 336 -26.39 -8.73 -8.73
C GLU A 336 -27.08 -7.60 -9.51
N ASP A 337 -28.30 -7.83 -10.02
CA ASP A 337 -29.11 -6.77 -10.65
C ASP A 337 -29.46 -5.64 -9.66
N PHE A 338 -29.83 -5.99 -8.43
CA PHE A 338 -30.15 -5.02 -7.37
C PHE A 338 -28.92 -4.21 -6.93
N GLU A 339 -27.76 -4.85 -6.82
CA GLU A 339 -26.47 -4.18 -6.56
C GLU A 339 -26.14 -3.18 -7.68
N ASP A 340 -26.42 -3.54 -8.94
CA ASP A 340 -26.16 -2.65 -10.09
C ASP A 340 -27.04 -1.41 -10.12
N VAL A 341 -28.31 -1.54 -9.76
CA VAL A 341 -29.27 -0.42 -9.78
C VAL A 341 -29.19 0.45 -8.52
N SER A 342 -28.66 -0.08 -7.43
CA SER A 342 -28.47 0.66 -6.18
C SER A 342 -27.18 1.50 -6.12
N LYS A 343 -26.45 1.69 -7.23
CA LYS A 343 -25.17 2.46 -7.26
C LYS A 343 -25.27 3.86 -6.63
N ASP A 344 -26.41 4.53 -6.76
CA ASP A 344 -26.63 5.86 -6.18
C ASP A 344 -27.12 5.83 -4.72
N ASN A 345 -27.43 4.64 -4.20
CA ASN A 345 -27.82 4.40 -2.81
C ASN A 345 -26.80 3.50 -2.11
N LYS A 346 -25.78 4.12 -1.51
CA LYS A 346 -24.67 3.41 -0.85
C LYS A 346 -25.11 2.39 0.19
N GLU A 347 -26.15 2.69 0.98
CA GLU A 347 -26.64 1.77 2.02
C GLU A 347 -27.19 0.48 1.39
N TRP A 348 -28.04 0.62 0.37
CA TRP A 348 -28.62 -0.55 -0.31
C TRP A 348 -27.58 -1.33 -1.10
N GLN A 349 -26.68 -0.63 -1.81
CA GLN A 349 -25.58 -1.27 -2.51
C GLN A 349 -24.75 -2.14 -1.56
N GLU A 350 -24.37 -1.61 -0.39
CA GLU A 350 -23.62 -2.36 0.61
C GLU A 350 -24.41 -3.55 1.17
N ASN A 351 -25.71 -3.39 1.41
CA ASN A 351 -26.56 -4.48 1.87
C ASN A 351 -26.65 -5.61 0.84
N PHE A 352 -26.84 -5.31 -0.45
CA PHE A 352 -26.88 -6.32 -1.51
C PHE A 352 -25.52 -6.99 -1.71
N SER A 353 -24.42 -6.23 -1.73
CA SER A 353 -23.06 -6.79 -1.78
C SER A 353 -22.80 -7.76 -0.61
N ASN A 354 -23.24 -7.41 0.59
CA ASN A 354 -23.10 -8.27 1.76
C ASN A 354 -23.98 -9.53 1.68
N ALA A 355 -25.20 -9.42 1.17
CA ALA A 355 -26.06 -10.57 0.91
C ALA A 355 -25.44 -11.52 -0.12
N LEU A 356 -24.91 -11.01 -1.22
CA LEU A 356 -24.18 -11.79 -2.22
C LEU A 356 -22.99 -12.53 -1.60
N LYS A 357 -22.13 -11.82 -0.84
CA LYS A 357 -21.00 -12.45 -0.13
C LYS A 357 -21.44 -13.63 0.72
N GLU A 358 -22.52 -13.49 1.47
CA GLU A 358 -23.02 -14.56 2.34
C GLU A 358 -23.67 -15.71 1.56
N LEU A 359 -24.27 -15.48 0.39
CA LEU A 359 -24.75 -16.57 -0.48
C LEU A 359 -23.61 -17.37 -1.10
N TYR A 360 -22.53 -16.71 -1.54
CA TYR A 360 -21.35 -17.41 -2.03
C TYR A 360 -20.65 -18.19 -0.90
N ARG A 361 -20.56 -17.62 0.31
CA ARG A 361 -20.09 -18.36 1.49
C ARG A 361 -20.96 -19.56 1.82
N LEU A 362 -22.28 -19.44 1.69
CA LEU A 362 -23.21 -20.54 1.94
C LEU A 362 -23.02 -21.67 0.92
N GLU A 363 -22.81 -21.35 -0.36
CA GLU A 363 -22.52 -22.32 -1.42
C GLU A 363 -21.20 -23.07 -1.20
N GLU A 364 -20.20 -22.40 -0.62
CA GLU A 364 -18.86 -22.96 -0.35
C GLU A 364 -18.69 -23.46 1.09
N ALA A 365 -19.72 -23.40 1.93
CA ALA A 365 -19.64 -23.84 3.32
C ALA A 365 -19.16 -25.30 3.40
N ASN A 366 -18.27 -25.57 4.35
CA ASN A 366 -17.67 -26.89 4.56
C ASN A 366 -18.01 -27.49 5.93
N ASP A 367 -18.73 -26.75 6.77
CA ASP A 367 -19.28 -27.21 8.04
C ASP A 367 -20.60 -26.49 8.39
N GLN A 368 -21.33 -27.06 9.35
CA GLN A 368 -22.62 -26.54 9.82
C GLN A 368 -22.53 -25.19 10.56
N ILE A 369 -21.35 -24.82 11.07
CA ILE A 369 -21.17 -23.58 11.83
C ILE A 369 -21.14 -22.41 10.85
N ASP A 370 -20.36 -22.53 9.78
CA ASP A 370 -20.28 -21.55 8.70
C ASP A 370 -21.62 -21.41 7.98
N GLU A 371 -22.29 -22.54 7.70
CA GLU A 371 -23.64 -22.57 7.12
C GLU A 371 -24.63 -21.75 7.98
N LYS A 372 -24.75 -22.06 9.27
CA LYS A 372 -25.66 -21.36 10.19
C LYS A 372 -25.33 -19.87 10.31
N LYS A 373 -24.05 -19.52 10.31
CA LYS A 373 -23.59 -18.13 10.40
C LYS A 373 -24.00 -17.33 9.17
N SER A 374 -23.83 -17.89 7.96
CA SER A 374 -24.26 -17.25 6.72
C SER A 374 -25.79 -17.18 6.62
N ILE A 375 -26.51 -18.25 6.96
CA ILE A 375 -27.99 -18.24 7.02
C ILE A 375 -28.49 -17.14 7.97
N SER A 376 -27.92 -17.02 9.17
CA SER A 376 -28.33 -16.00 10.14
C SER A 376 -28.16 -14.56 9.62
N LYS A 377 -27.05 -14.29 8.92
CA LYS A 377 -26.81 -12.98 8.31
C LYS A 377 -27.75 -12.71 7.13
N LEU A 378 -27.99 -13.71 6.29
CA LEU A 378 -28.93 -13.63 5.18
C LEU A 378 -30.35 -13.36 5.69
N GLN A 379 -30.82 -14.10 6.69
CA GLN A 379 -32.12 -13.87 7.32
C GLN A 379 -32.26 -12.45 7.88
N LYS A 380 -31.23 -11.90 8.53
CA LYS A 380 -31.24 -10.50 9.00
C LYS A 380 -31.40 -9.51 7.85
N PHE A 381 -30.65 -9.70 6.76
CA PHE A 381 -30.77 -8.88 5.56
C PHE A 381 -32.18 -8.98 4.95
N PHE A 382 -32.69 -10.18 4.76
CA PHE A 382 -34.00 -10.40 4.13
C PHE A 382 -35.16 -9.93 4.99
N ASN A 383 -35.08 -10.04 6.32
CA ASN A 383 -36.07 -9.45 7.23
C ASN A 383 -36.09 -7.92 7.08
N LYS A 384 -34.91 -7.27 7.04
CA LYS A 384 -34.81 -5.83 6.77
C LYS A 384 -35.40 -5.47 5.39
N ALA A 385 -35.16 -6.28 4.37
CA ALA A 385 -35.73 -6.07 3.04
C ALA A 385 -37.26 -6.26 2.98
N LYS A 386 -37.80 -7.19 3.77
CA LYS A 386 -39.23 -7.51 3.86
C LYS A 386 -40.02 -6.46 4.63
N GLU A 387 -39.50 -5.99 5.77
CA GLU A 387 -40.20 -5.07 6.68
C GLU A 387 -40.51 -3.72 6.03
N ILE A 388 -39.66 -3.26 5.12
CA ILE A 388 -39.72 -1.86 4.72
C ILE A 388 -40.31 -1.64 3.32
N LYS A 389 -40.43 -2.65 2.43
CA LYS A 389 -40.71 -2.43 0.98
C LYS A 389 -39.82 -1.33 0.33
N ASP A 390 -38.78 -0.86 1.02
CA ASP A 390 -37.93 0.30 0.68
C ASP A 390 -36.91 -0.01 -0.40
N TRP A 391 -36.72 -1.27 -0.77
CA TRP A 391 -35.94 -1.56 -1.97
C TRP A 391 -36.64 -0.96 -3.21
N VAL A 392 -37.98 -0.75 -3.19
CA VAL A 392 -38.71 0.04 -4.20
C VAL A 392 -38.42 1.54 -4.10
N ALA A 393 -37.98 2.02 -2.93
CA ALA A 393 -37.56 3.40 -2.68
C ALA A 393 -36.10 3.68 -3.10
N ILE A 394 -35.40 2.69 -3.68
CA ILE A 394 -34.26 2.98 -4.56
C ILE A 394 -34.85 3.81 -5.70
N SER A 395 -34.49 5.10 -5.72
CA SER A 395 -35.25 6.19 -6.35
C SER A 395 -35.61 6.01 -7.83
N VAL A 396 -35.03 5.03 -8.52
CA VAL A 396 -35.36 4.66 -9.90
C VAL A 396 -35.15 3.15 -10.14
N LEU A 397 -36.04 2.28 -9.64
CA LEU A 397 -36.08 0.89 -10.10
C LEU A 397 -36.86 0.77 -11.42
N PRO A 398 -36.29 0.21 -12.51
CA PRO A 398 -37.04 -0.21 -13.68
C PRO A 398 -38.16 -1.20 -13.28
N ALA A 399 -39.30 -1.17 -13.98
CA ALA A 399 -40.45 -2.05 -13.68
C ALA A 399 -40.08 -3.55 -13.70
N GLU A 400 -39.08 -3.95 -14.48
CA GLU A 400 -38.53 -5.31 -14.53
C GLU A 400 -37.78 -5.73 -13.24
N ILE A 401 -37.30 -4.78 -12.44
CA ILE A 401 -36.61 -5.04 -11.17
C ILE A 401 -37.59 -5.06 -10.00
N ALA A 402 -38.69 -4.30 -10.09
CA ALA A 402 -39.80 -4.39 -9.14
C ALA A 402 -40.35 -5.82 -9.04
N THR A 403 -40.54 -6.51 -10.15
CA THR A 403 -41.03 -7.91 -10.14
C THR A 403 -39.97 -8.90 -9.62
N LYS A 404 -38.67 -8.60 -9.81
CA LYS A 404 -37.57 -9.41 -9.25
C LYS A 404 -37.48 -9.33 -7.73
N GLY A 405 -37.88 -8.22 -7.11
CA GLY A 405 -37.84 -8.09 -5.65
C GLY A 405 -38.88 -8.96 -4.93
N GLU A 406 -40.09 -9.12 -5.49
CA GLU A 406 -41.08 -10.08 -4.95
C GLU A 406 -40.54 -11.51 -5.04
N LYS A 407 -39.95 -11.84 -6.19
CA LYS A 407 -39.32 -13.14 -6.44
C LYS A 407 -38.13 -13.41 -5.51
N MET A 408 -37.31 -12.38 -5.21
CA MET A 408 -36.21 -12.47 -4.24
C MET A 408 -36.72 -12.87 -2.85
N ILE A 409 -37.81 -12.24 -2.38
CA ILE A 409 -38.41 -12.55 -1.08
C ILE A 409 -38.99 -13.98 -1.08
N GLU A 410 -39.67 -14.38 -2.16
CA GLU A 410 -40.21 -15.74 -2.29
C GLU A 410 -39.11 -16.81 -2.27
N LEU A 411 -38.01 -16.61 -3.00
CA LEU A 411 -36.88 -17.54 -3.03
C LEU A 411 -36.21 -17.64 -1.64
N CYS A 412 -36.07 -16.52 -0.95
CA CYS A 412 -35.57 -16.49 0.43
C CYS A 412 -36.46 -17.31 1.37
N GLU A 413 -37.78 -17.12 1.32
CA GLU A 413 -38.71 -17.90 2.15
C GLU A 413 -38.60 -19.40 1.82
N LYS A 414 -38.49 -19.78 0.55
CA LYS A 414 -38.30 -21.20 0.20
C LYS A 414 -36.97 -21.78 0.72
N LEU A 415 -35.91 -20.99 0.73
CA LEU A 415 -34.57 -21.43 1.11
C LEU A 415 -34.32 -21.49 2.62
N PHE A 416 -34.95 -20.60 3.40
CA PHE A 416 -34.57 -20.38 4.81
C PHE A 416 -35.71 -20.58 5.83
N THR A 417 -36.91 -20.99 5.42
CA THR A 417 -38.07 -21.18 6.34
C THR A 417 -38.21 -22.62 6.87
N SER A 418 -37.19 -23.46 6.73
CA SER A 418 -37.20 -24.88 7.14
C SER A 418 -36.24 -25.22 8.30
N PHE A 419 -35.71 -24.22 9.04
CA PHE A 419 -34.82 -24.42 10.18
C PHE A 419 -35.22 -23.62 11.42
#